data_AF-A0A5S9M9K3-F1
#
_entry.id   AF-A0A5S9M9K3-F1
#
_cell.length_a   1.000
_cell.length_b   1.000
_cell.length_c   1.000
_cell.angle_alpha   90.00
_cell.angle_beta   90.00
_cell.angle_gamma   90.00
#
_symmetry.space_group_name_H-M   'P 1'
#
loop_
_entity.id
_entity.type
_entity.pdbx_description
1 polymer ?
#
loop_
_entity_poly.entity_id
_entity_poly.type
_entity_poly.pdbx_seq_one_letter_code
_entity_poly.pdbx_strand_id
1 'polypeptide(L)' 'MTNPNCISWGIAPIGWRNDDIPTIGADNTLSHLLSDICVAGFQGTEVGGFFPEPNILNKRASIT' A
#
# COMPACT_ATOMS: atom_id res chain seq x y z
N MET A 1 9.60 28.09 6.74
CA MET A 1 9.92 27.02 5.76
C MET A 1 9.75 25.70 6.47
N THR A 2 8.87 24.83 5.99
CA THR A 2 8.70 23.48 6.55
C THR A 2 10.00 22.71 6.34
N ASN A 3 10.48 22.01 7.37
CA ASN A 3 11.61 21.10 7.21
C ASN A 3 11.20 20.04 6.16
N PRO A 4 11.89 19.94 5.01
CA PRO A 4 11.50 19.01 3.95
C PRO A 4 11.55 17.54 4.43
N ASN A 5 12.26 17.25 5.52
CA ASN A 5 12.32 15.92 6.13
C ASN A 5 11.10 15.58 7.01
N CYS A 6 10.11 16.48 7.14
CA CYS A 6 8.88 16.23 7.90
C CYS A 6 7.72 15.74 7.03
N ILE A 7 7.92 15.58 5.71
CA ILE A 7 6.89 15.09 4.79
C ILE A 7 7.17 13.62 4.50
N SER A 8 6.17 12.77 4.72
CA SER A 8 6.19 11.36 4.29
C SER A 8 5.37 11.21 3.02
N TRP A 9 5.92 10.53 2.01
CA TRP A 9 5.26 10.32 0.73
C TRP A 9 4.68 8.91 0.64
N GLY A 10 3.37 8.81 0.47
CA GLY A 10 2.67 7.54 0.23
C GLY A 10 2.03 7.48 -1.16
N ILE A 11 1.62 6.28 -1.55
CA ILE A 11 0.87 6.03 -2.78
C ILE A 11 -0.36 5.18 -2.47
N ALA A 12 -1.52 5.51 -3.04
CA ALA A 12 -2.79 4.87 -2.73
C ALA A 12 -2.93 3.50 -3.43
N PRO A 13 -3.61 2.52 -2.79
CA PRO A 13 -3.68 1.15 -3.29
C PRO A 13 -4.60 0.97 -4.50
N ILE A 14 -5.43 1.98 -4.81
CA ILE A 14 -6.39 1.96 -5.93
C ILE A 14 -5.71 1.77 -7.30
N GLY A 15 -4.43 2.13 -7.43
CA GLY A 15 -3.64 1.88 -8.64
C GLY A 15 -3.40 0.39 -8.93
N TRP A 16 -3.46 -0.47 -7.90
CA TRP A 16 -3.31 -1.92 -8.05
C TRP A 16 -4.65 -2.64 -8.05
N ARG A 17 -5.60 -2.23 -7.20
CA ARG A 17 -6.88 -2.92 -7.09
C ARG A 17 -8.00 -1.97 -6.71
N ASN A 18 -9.13 -2.08 -7.39
CA ASN A 18 -10.30 -1.24 -7.15
C ASN A 18 -11.28 -1.92 -6.19
N ASP A 19 -11.70 -1.20 -5.15
CA ASP A 19 -12.63 -1.74 -4.15
C ASP A 19 -14.09 -1.74 -4.64
N ASP A 20 -14.49 -0.74 -5.43
CA ASP A 20 -15.86 -0.62 -5.98
C ASP A 20 -16.12 -1.59 -7.13
N ILE A 21 -15.09 -1.91 -7.91
CA ILE A 21 -15.11 -2.83 -9.05
C ILE A 21 -14.05 -3.91 -8.81
N PRO A 22 -14.34 -4.95 -8.02
CA PRO A 22 -13.35 -5.92 -7.52
C PRO A 22 -12.62 -6.72 -8.60
N THR A 23 -13.15 -6.76 -9.82
CA THR A 23 -12.53 -7.43 -10.97
C THR A 23 -11.32 -6.66 -11.52
N ILE A 24 -11.24 -5.35 -11.28
CA ILE A 24 -10.09 -4.54 -11.71
C ILE A 24 -8.94 -4.77 -10.73
N GLY A 25 -7.90 -5.45 -11.23
CA GLY A 25 -6.72 -5.74 -10.43
C GLY A 25 -6.92 -6.86 -9.41
N ALA A 26 -7.92 -7.74 -9.62
CA ALA A 26 -8.22 -8.86 -8.71
C ALA A 26 -7.03 -9.80 -8.47
N ASP A 27 -6.15 -9.94 -9.46
CA ASP A 27 -4.96 -10.78 -9.41
C ASP A 27 -3.80 -10.14 -8.63
N ASN A 28 -3.89 -8.84 -8.32
CA ASN A 28 -2.88 -8.15 -7.53
C ASN A 28 -3.01 -8.52 -6.05
N THR A 29 -1.92 -9.04 -5.49
CA THR A 29 -1.83 -9.43 -4.09
C THR A 29 -1.32 -8.26 -3.25
N LEU A 30 -1.65 -8.27 -1.94
CA LEU A 30 -1.08 -7.32 -0.98
C LEU A 30 0.46 -7.32 -1.00
N SER A 31 1.10 -8.47 -1.20
CA SER A 31 2.56 -8.55 -1.25
C SER A 31 3.15 -7.92 -2.51
N HIS A 32 2.53 -8.08 -3.68
CA HIS A 32 2.96 -7.38 -4.89
C HIS A 32 2.85 -5.86 -4.71
N LEU A 33 1.70 -5.40 -4.20
CA LEU A 33 1.47 -3.99 -3.92
C LEU A 33 2.52 -3.41 -2.96
N LEU A 34 2.76 -4.05 -1.80
CA LEU A 34 3.72 -3.53 -0.82
C LEU A 34 5.16 -3.55 -1.36
N SER A 35 5.51 -4.57 -2.13
CA SER A 35 6.81 -4.66 -2.80
C SER A 35 7.01 -3.51 -3.79
N ASP A 36 6.00 -3.21 -4.62
CA ASP A 36 6.09 -2.13 -5.60
C ASP A 36 6.21 -0.75 -4.92
N ILE A 37 5.49 -0.53 -3.82
CA ILE A 37 5.59 0.71 -3.01
C ILE A 37 7.03 0.92 -2.54
N CYS A 38 7.67 -0.12 -2.02
CA CYS A 38 9.06 -0.06 -1.57
C CYS A 38 10.02 0.19 -2.74
N VAL A 39 9.88 -0.54 -3.85
CA VAL A 39 10.72 -0.37 -5.04
C VAL A 39 10.58 1.02 -5.66
N ALA A 40 9.38 1.60 -5.62
CA ALA A 40 9.10 2.95 -6.11
C ALA A 40 9.56 4.07 -5.15
N GLY A 41 10.05 3.73 -3.94
CA GLY A 41 10.58 4.68 -2.97
C GLY A 41 9.52 5.41 -2.15
N PHE A 42 8.28 4.90 -2.10
CA PHE A 42 7.24 5.44 -1.22
C PHE A 42 7.37 4.86 0.20
N GLN A 43 6.95 5.66 1.18
CA GLN A 43 7.08 5.37 2.60
C GLN A 43 5.80 4.73 3.19
N GLY A 44 4.76 4.53 2.38
CA GLY A 44 3.53 3.89 2.83
C GLY A 44 2.39 3.94 1.81
N THR A 45 1.24 3.40 2.22
CA THR A 45 -0.04 3.40 1.53
C THR A 45 -1.17 3.58 2.54
N GLU A 46 -2.32 4.05 2.08
CA GLU A 46 -3.57 3.94 2.81
C GLU A 46 -4.11 2.50 2.75
N VAL A 47 -5.18 2.22 3.50
CA VAL A 47 -5.82 0.90 3.56
C VAL A 47 -6.90 0.80 2.49
N GLY A 48 -6.83 -0.25 1.66
CA GLY A 48 -7.91 -0.64 0.74
C GLY A 48 -8.84 -1.69 1.36
N GLY A 49 -10.06 -1.82 0.83
CA GLY A 49 -11.07 -2.75 1.31
C GLY A 49 -10.66 -4.23 1.24
N PHE A 50 -9.72 -4.58 0.37
CA PHE A 50 -9.17 -5.93 0.25
C PHE A 50 -8.05 -6.26 1.26
N PHE A 51 -7.67 -5.33 2.13
CA PHE A 51 -6.60 -5.54 3.11
C PHE A 51 -7.08 -6.49 4.24
N PRO A 52 -6.19 -7.33 4.78
CA PRO A 52 -6.52 -8.23 5.88
C PRO A 52 -6.56 -7.50 7.23
N GLU A 53 -6.95 -8.23 8.28
CA GLU A 53 -6.95 -7.75 9.65
C GLU A 53 -5.61 -7.13 10.10
N PRO A 54 -5.61 -6.15 11.03
CA PRO A 54 -4.43 -5.40 11.43
C PRO A 54 -3.23 -6.27 11.85
N ASN A 55 -3.46 -7.41 12.51
CA ASN A 55 -2.37 -8.30 12.94
C ASN A 55 -1.60 -8.91 11.75
N ILE A 56 -2.30 -9.28 10.67
CA ILE A 56 -1.73 -9.84 9.45
C ILE A 56 -1.06 -8.72 8.66
N LEU A 57 -1.71 -7.57 8.55
CA LEU A 57 -1.18 -6.41 7.82
C LEU A 57 0.14 -5.92 8.42
N ASN A 58 0.19 -5.72 9.74
CA ASN A 58 1.40 -5.26 10.43
C ASN A 58 2.58 -6.22 10.27
N LYS A 59 2.30 -7.53 10.27
CA LYS A 59 3.34 -8.54 10.04
C LYS A 59 3.93 -8.43 8.64
N ARG A 60 3.13 -8.11 7.61
CA ARG A 60 3.63 -7.96 6.23
C ARG A 60 4.34 -6.63 6.01
N ALA A 61 3.81 -5.53 6.56
CA ALA A 61 4.41 -4.21 6.46
C ALA A 61 5.77 -4.10 7.17
N SER A 62 6.04 -4.94 8.17
CA SER A 62 7.32 -4.95 8.91
C SER A 62 8.44 -5.75 8.23
N ILE A 63 8.13 -6.50 7.17
CA ILE A 63 9.07 -7.39 6.47
C ILE A 63 9.52 -6.80 5.12
N THR A 64 8.83 -5.76 4.65
CA THR A 64 9.14 -5.03 3.42
C THR A 64 9.84 -3.72 3.76
#